data_AF-A0A1N6Z7R3-F1
#
_entry.id   AF-A0A1N6Z7R3-F1
#
_cell.length_a   1.000
_cell.length_b   1.000
_cell.length_c   1.000
_cell.angle_alpha   90.00
_cell.angle_beta   90.00
_cell.angle_gamma   90.00
#
_symmetry.space_group_name_H-M   'P 1'
#
loop_
_entity.id
_entity.type
_entity.pdbx_description
1 polymer ?
#
loop_
_entity_poly.entity_id
_entity_poly.type
_entity_poly.pdbx_seq_one_letter_code
_entity_poly.pdbx_strand_id
1 'polypeptide(L)'
;MKKPGPQQHELLRALTLKDAVGVGLGAIIGAGIFVVTGVAAGIAGPAFLVGLLFAGIIAAFNGLSSAQLAAIYPQSGGTYEYGYRLLNPAFGFSAGWMFLISKLSAAGVVAIGFGSYFYQLVPVHSPLALSLAAVVFLTLANYFGIKKAGMLNLAIVSFTLLALLYLVFSGAPAMEQENFQPFAPFGMAGIAEASALLFFAFTGYARIATLAEEVQEPHKTIPRAVIITIVSAILLYAAVSLVAVGVIGTESMAGSKSPLQVAAASLNTPAIRPIITLGASTAMLGVLLSQILGISRMLLAMGRRHDLPPVFERVHARYRVPHVGIFLTGAIILLLTIAGSFEFILRSASFTILLYYSITNIAALRQPADEQLYGKIIPVLGLIGCLAMSVSLPLAVILSGIGLLGFGFALRFVFHKVYDK
;
A
#
# COMPACT_ATOMS: atom_id res chain seq x y z
N MET A 1 -12.52 10.42 48.26
CA MET A 1 -13.11 10.64 46.92
C MET A 1 -12.02 10.46 45.86
N LYS A 2 -12.04 9.35 45.11
CA LYS A 2 -11.13 9.13 43.97
C LYS A 2 -11.57 10.04 42.81
N LYS A 3 -10.67 10.87 42.29
CA LYS A 3 -10.90 11.63 41.06
C LYS A 3 -11.24 10.65 39.91
N PRO A 4 -12.28 10.90 39.10
CA PRO A 4 -12.52 10.10 37.91
C PRO A 4 -11.34 10.31 36.95
N GLY A 5 -10.73 9.22 36.51
CA GLY A 5 -9.68 9.24 35.48
C GLY A 5 -10.23 9.80 34.15
N PRO A 6 -9.34 10.23 33.24
CA PRO A 6 -9.78 10.76 31.95
C PRO A 6 -10.61 9.72 31.20
N GLN A 7 -11.87 10.05 30.91
CA GLN A 7 -12.75 9.25 30.06
C GLN A 7 -12.10 9.14 28.67
N GLN A 8 -11.52 7.97 28.36
CA GLN A 8 -11.22 7.59 26.99
C GLN A 8 -12.55 7.58 26.25
N HIS A 9 -12.74 8.52 25.31
CA HIS A 9 -13.90 8.50 24.44
C HIS A 9 -13.77 7.25 23.55
N GLU A 10 -14.51 6.19 23.86
CA GLU A 10 -14.61 5.02 22.99
C GLU A 10 -15.18 5.46 21.63
N LEU A 11 -14.52 5.04 20.54
CA LEU A 11 -15.00 5.30 19.20
C LEU A 11 -16.31 4.53 18.96
N LEU A 12 -17.26 5.17 18.26
CA LEU A 12 -18.53 4.53 17.91
C LEU A 12 -18.29 3.42 16.87
N ARG A 13 -18.71 2.20 17.19
CA ARG A 13 -18.68 1.04 16.27
C ARG A 13 -19.80 1.13 15.23
N ALA A 14 -19.66 2.04 14.26
CA ALA A 14 -20.69 2.34 13.27
C ALA A 14 -20.45 1.69 11.90
N LEU A 15 -19.21 1.28 11.57
CA LEU A 15 -18.87 0.79 10.23
C LEU A 15 -19.40 -0.63 9.98
N THR A 16 -20.17 -0.78 8.90
CA THR A 16 -20.71 -2.06 8.46
C THR A 16 -19.70 -2.82 7.58
N LEU A 17 -20.02 -4.07 7.22
CA LEU A 17 -19.22 -4.86 6.27
C LEU A 17 -19.01 -4.13 4.92
N LYS A 18 -20.05 -3.45 4.41
CA LYS A 18 -19.98 -2.73 3.14
C LYS A 18 -19.01 -1.55 3.24
N ASP A 19 -19.03 -0.83 4.36
CA ASP A 19 -18.13 0.29 4.62
C ASP A 19 -16.68 -0.19 4.73
N ALA A 20 -16.45 -1.29 5.46
CA ALA A 20 -15.15 -1.92 5.59
C ALA A 20 -14.58 -2.36 4.23
N VAL A 21 -15.39 -2.99 3.38
CA VAL A 21 -14.99 -3.36 2.00
C VAL A 21 -14.69 -2.12 1.16
N GLY A 22 -15.52 -1.07 1.24
CA GLY A 22 -15.29 0.18 0.52
C GLY A 22 -13.98 0.86 0.93
N VAL A 23 -13.65 0.87 2.22
CA VAL A 23 -12.37 1.35 2.72
C VAL A 23 -11.21 0.50 2.23
N GLY A 24 -11.35 -0.83 2.27
CA GLY A 24 -10.34 -1.76 1.78
C GLY A 24 -10.05 -1.57 0.29
N LEU A 25 -11.09 -1.54 -0.54
CA LEU A 25 -10.96 -1.30 -1.98
C LEU A 25 -10.35 0.06 -2.27
N GLY A 26 -10.74 1.12 -1.56
CA GLY A 26 -10.13 2.44 -1.73
C GLY A 26 -8.68 2.56 -1.28
N ALA A 27 -8.22 1.64 -0.43
CA ALA A 27 -6.82 1.56 -0.01
C ALA A 27 -5.98 0.69 -0.95
N ILE A 28 -6.59 -0.28 -1.64
CA ILE A 28 -5.94 -1.16 -2.63
C ILE A 28 -5.85 -0.48 -3.99
N ILE A 29 -6.96 0.09 -4.47
CA ILE A 29 -7.08 0.64 -5.81
C ILE A 29 -6.38 1.99 -5.88
N GLY A 30 -5.24 2.00 -6.56
CA GLY A 30 -4.38 3.16 -6.70
C GLY A 30 -3.17 2.84 -7.59
N ALA A 31 -1.98 3.29 -7.20
CA ALA A 31 -0.78 3.12 -8.02
C ALA A 31 -0.46 1.66 -8.38
N GLY A 32 -0.91 0.68 -7.59
CA GLY A 32 -0.78 -0.74 -7.92
C GLY A 32 -1.31 -1.09 -9.31
N ILE A 33 -2.59 -0.86 -9.57
CA ILE A 33 -3.20 -1.17 -10.86
C ILE A 33 -2.86 -0.16 -11.96
N PHE A 34 -2.72 1.11 -11.60
CA PHE A 34 -2.49 2.18 -12.57
C PHE A 34 -1.03 2.30 -13.03
N VAL A 35 -0.05 1.82 -12.26
CA VAL A 35 1.38 2.04 -12.57
C VAL A 35 2.21 0.78 -12.40
N VAL A 36 2.07 0.07 -11.27
CA VAL A 36 2.92 -1.08 -10.94
C VAL A 36 2.73 -2.24 -11.93
N THR A 37 1.54 -2.38 -12.50
CA THR A 37 1.26 -3.34 -13.59
C THR A 37 2.14 -3.13 -14.82
N GLY A 38 2.45 -1.89 -15.19
CA GLY A 38 3.37 -1.60 -16.31
C GLY A 38 4.79 -2.09 -16.03
N VAL A 39 5.30 -1.85 -14.82
CA VAL A 39 6.62 -2.36 -14.41
C VAL A 39 6.63 -3.89 -14.35
N ALA A 40 5.59 -4.50 -13.78
CA ALA A 40 5.49 -5.96 -13.73
C ALA A 40 5.43 -6.58 -15.13
N ALA A 41 4.74 -5.93 -16.08
CA ALA A 41 4.71 -6.33 -17.49
C ALA A 41 6.10 -6.28 -18.14
N GLY A 42 6.92 -5.27 -17.83
CA GLY A 42 8.30 -5.19 -18.32
C GLY A 42 9.22 -6.29 -17.79
N ILE A 43 8.95 -6.80 -16.58
CA ILE A 43 9.80 -7.78 -15.89
C ILE A 43 9.43 -9.23 -16.22
N ALA A 44 8.15 -9.51 -16.47
CA ALA A 44 7.66 -10.88 -16.68
C ALA A 44 7.06 -11.11 -18.07
N GLY A 45 6.90 -10.07 -18.89
CA GLY A 45 6.03 -10.14 -20.07
C GLY A 45 4.60 -10.47 -19.66
N PRO A 46 3.76 -11.00 -20.56
CA PRO A 46 2.36 -11.33 -20.27
C PRO A 46 2.17 -12.25 -19.04
N ALA A 47 3.16 -13.06 -18.70
CA ALA A 47 3.17 -13.92 -17.53
C ALA A 47 3.13 -13.17 -16.18
N PHE A 48 3.27 -11.83 -16.15
CA PHE A 48 3.00 -11.06 -14.94
C PHE A 48 1.57 -11.27 -14.42
N LEU A 49 0.62 -11.65 -15.29
CA LEU A 49 -0.74 -12.03 -14.91
C LEU A 49 -0.77 -13.22 -13.94
N VAL A 50 0.12 -14.20 -14.13
CA VAL A 50 0.30 -15.32 -13.20
C VAL A 50 0.87 -14.81 -11.88
N GLY A 51 1.87 -13.92 -11.95
CA GLY A 51 2.44 -13.30 -10.77
C GLY A 51 1.44 -12.46 -9.97
N LEU A 52 0.50 -11.80 -10.65
CA LEU A 52 -0.60 -11.07 -10.04
C LEU A 52 -1.49 -11.98 -9.19
N LEU A 53 -1.81 -13.18 -9.69
CA LEU A 53 -2.60 -14.16 -8.95
C LEU A 53 -1.85 -14.66 -7.70
N PHE A 54 -0.57 -15.00 -7.83
CA PHE A 54 0.26 -15.41 -6.69
C PHE A 54 0.38 -14.29 -5.65
N ALA A 55 0.64 -13.06 -6.08
CA ALA A 55 0.66 -11.88 -5.23
C ALA A 55 -0.64 -11.72 -4.43
N GLY A 56 -1.79 -11.85 -5.10
CA GLY A 56 -3.11 -11.77 -4.48
C GLY A 56 -3.38 -12.89 -3.47
N ILE A 57 -3.00 -14.13 -3.78
CA ILE A 57 -3.16 -15.28 -2.88
C ILE A 57 -2.33 -15.11 -1.61
N ILE A 58 -1.04 -14.74 -1.75
CA ILE A 58 -0.18 -14.49 -0.58
C ILE A 58 -0.67 -13.28 0.22
N ALA A 59 -1.17 -12.24 -0.44
CA ALA A 59 -1.83 -11.12 0.23
C ALA A 59 -3.08 -11.55 1.02
N ALA A 60 -3.86 -12.52 0.52
CA ALA A 60 -5.00 -13.07 1.25
C ALA A 60 -4.56 -13.76 2.54
N PHE A 61 -3.52 -14.62 2.50
CA PHE A 61 -3.00 -15.26 3.70
C PHE A 61 -2.51 -14.22 4.72
N ASN A 62 -1.73 -13.23 4.27
CA ASN A 62 -1.25 -12.16 5.16
C ASN A 62 -2.38 -11.29 5.71
N GLY A 63 -3.40 -11.03 4.91
CA GLY A 63 -4.60 -10.31 5.31
C GLY A 63 -5.36 -11.04 6.41
N LEU A 64 -5.51 -12.36 6.28
CA LEU A 64 -6.15 -13.19 7.30
C LEU A 64 -5.34 -13.26 8.59
N SER A 65 -4.02 -13.42 8.52
CA SER A 65 -3.14 -13.34 9.70
C SER A 65 -3.22 -11.97 10.37
N SER A 66 -3.27 -10.89 9.59
CA SER A 66 -3.46 -9.53 10.11
C SER A 66 -4.83 -9.36 10.78
N ALA A 67 -5.89 -9.88 10.16
CA ALA A 67 -7.25 -9.79 10.67
C ALA A 67 -7.41 -10.56 12.00
N GLN A 68 -6.82 -11.75 12.09
CA GLN A 68 -6.79 -12.55 13.32
C GLN A 68 -6.09 -11.80 14.46
N LEU A 69 -4.91 -11.23 14.19
CA LEU A 69 -4.18 -10.45 15.18
C LEU A 69 -4.94 -9.19 15.58
N ALA A 70 -5.54 -8.48 14.64
CA ALA A 70 -6.33 -7.27 14.91
C ALA A 70 -7.61 -7.54 15.72
N ALA A 71 -8.19 -8.73 15.59
CA ALA A 71 -9.38 -9.12 16.33
C ALA A 71 -9.11 -9.26 17.83
N ILE A 72 -7.90 -9.68 18.22
CA ILE A 72 -7.50 -9.87 19.62
C ILE A 72 -6.70 -8.68 20.17
N TYR A 73 -5.87 -8.09 19.32
CA TYR A 73 -5.00 -6.96 19.65
C TYR A 73 -5.42 -5.73 18.82
N PRO A 74 -6.56 -5.07 19.13
CA PRO A 74 -7.18 -4.03 18.29
C PRO A 74 -6.43 -2.69 18.29
N GLN A 75 -5.23 -2.64 18.86
CA GLN A 75 -4.49 -1.40 19.06
C GLN A 75 -3.95 -0.82 17.75
N SER A 76 -3.98 0.51 17.68
CA SER A 76 -3.39 1.28 16.59
C SER A 76 -1.87 1.06 16.53
N GLY A 77 -1.40 0.27 15.56
CA GLY A 77 0.02 -0.03 15.36
C GLY A 77 0.28 -1.21 14.43
N GLY A 78 -0.70 -2.07 14.20
CA GLY A 78 -0.57 -3.21 13.28
C GLY A 78 0.60 -4.12 13.69
N THR A 79 1.43 -4.51 12.73
CA THR A 79 2.52 -5.48 13.00
C THR A 79 3.65 -4.92 13.85
N TYR A 80 3.83 -3.60 13.89
CA TYR A 80 4.71 -2.99 14.88
C TYR A 80 4.28 -3.37 16.30
N GLU A 81 2.99 -3.21 16.61
CA GLU A 81 2.45 -3.59 17.91
C GLU A 81 2.46 -5.12 18.12
N TYR A 82 2.10 -5.90 17.10
CA TYR A 82 2.12 -7.37 17.20
C TYR A 82 3.52 -7.91 17.46
N GLY A 83 4.54 -7.34 16.82
CA GLY A 83 5.94 -7.71 17.04
C GLY A 83 6.40 -7.42 18.46
N TYR A 84 6.01 -6.27 19.02
CA TYR A 84 6.30 -5.93 20.43
C TYR A 84 5.59 -6.86 21.43
N ARG A 85 4.34 -7.21 21.15
CA ARG A 85 3.50 -8.01 22.08
C ARG A 85 3.82 -9.50 22.05
N LEU A 86 3.97 -10.08 20.87
CA LEU A 86 4.02 -11.53 20.69
C LEU A 86 5.42 -12.07 20.40
N LEU A 87 6.36 -11.20 20.01
CA LEU A 87 7.72 -11.58 19.66
C LEU A 87 8.72 -10.95 20.64
N ASN A 88 9.33 -9.85 20.27
CA ASN A 88 10.26 -9.10 21.09
C ASN A 88 10.43 -7.66 20.54
N PRO A 89 11.06 -6.74 21.30
CA PRO A 89 11.27 -5.36 20.87
C PRO A 89 12.02 -5.18 19.55
N ALA A 90 12.94 -6.09 19.20
CA ALA A 90 13.68 -6.00 17.95
C ALA A 90 12.78 -6.28 16.73
N PHE A 91 11.90 -7.29 16.80
CA PHE A 91 10.92 -7.56 15.75
C PHE A 91 9.86 -6.47 15.65
N GLY A 92 9.41 -5.93 16.79
CA GLY A 92 8.53 -4.77 16.82
C GLY A 92 9.15 -3.58 16.08
N PHE A 93 10.35 -3.15 16.47
CA PHE A 93 11.07 -2.07 15.77
C PHE A 93 11.28 -2.37 14.28
N SER A 94 11.74 -3.58 13.93
CA SER A 94 11.97 -4.00 12.55
C SER A 94 10.71 -3.83 11.70
N ALA A 95 9.56 -4.28 12.20
CA ALA A 95 8.29 -4.09 11.51
C ALA A 95 7.97 -2.61 11.32
N GLY A 96 8.10 -1.78 12.36
CA GLY A 96 7.79 -0.36 12.23
C GLY A 96 8.70 0.37 11.25
N TRP A 97 10.00 0.10 11.31
CA TRP A 97 11.00 0.70 10.42
C TRP A 97 10.80 0.28 8.96
N MET A 98 10.59 -1.01 8.71
CA MET A 98 10.29 -1.53 7.35
C MET A 98 8.97 -1.00 6.81
N PHE A 99 7.95 -0.83 7.66
CA PHE A 99 6.70 -0.20 7.26
C PHE A 99 6.91 1.26 6.82
N LEU A 100 7.66 2.04 7.58
CA LEU A 100 7.95 3.44 7.24
C LEU A 100 8.65 3.54 5.88
N ILE A 101 9.72 2.78 5.67
CA ILE A 101 10.45 2.76 4.40
C ILE A 101 9.52 2.37 3.25
N SER A 102 8.76 1.29 3.42
CA SER A 102 7.83 0.84 2.38
C SER A 102 6.81 1.91 2.02
N LYS A 103 6.15 2.51 3.01
CA LYS A 103 5.07 3.47 2.76
C LYS A 103 5.58 4.81 2.25
N LEU A 104 6.78 5.25 2.64
CA LEU A 104 7.44 6.43 2.07
C LEU A 104 7.77 6.22 0.59
N SER A 105 8.36 5.06 0.25
CA SER A 105 8.66 4.69 -1.12
C SER A 105 7.39 4.56 -1.97
N ALA A 106 6.37 3.89 -1.45
CA ALA A 106 5.06 3.78 -2.06
C ALA A 106 4.42 5.15 -2.38
N ALA A 107 4.52 6.09 -1.46
CA ALA A 107 3.99 7.44 -1.64
C ALA A 107 4.72 8.20 -2.75
N GLY A 108 6.03 8.01 -2.89
CA GLY A 108 6.79 8.52 -4.04
C GLY A 108 6.29 7.95 -5.37
N VAL A 109 6.09 6.64 -5.45
CA VAL A 109 5.52 5.96 -6.63
C VAL A 109 4.13 6.51 -6.98
N VAL A 110 3.27 6.70 -5.97
CA VAL A 110 1.92 7.27 -6.14
C VAL A 110 2.00 8.71 -6.64
N ALA A 111 2.91 9.53 -6.11
CA ALA A 111 3.09 10.91 -6.55
C ALA A 111 3.57 11.00 -8.00
N ILE A 112 4.54 10.18 -8.39
CA ILE A 112 5.04 10.09 -9.78
C ILE A 112 3.91 9.64 -10.73
N GLY A 113 3.17 8.61 -10.33
CA GLY A 113 2.00 8.14 -11.08
C GLY A 113 0.98 9.26 -11.28
N PHE A 114 0.67 10.00 -10.21
CA PHE A 114 -0.30 11.11 -10.27
C PHE A 114 0.12 12.14 -11.31
N GLY A 115 1.38 12.59 -11.29
CA GLY A 115 1.89 13.56 -12.25
C GLY A 115 1.80 13.06 -13.69
N SER A 116 2.09 11.78 -13.94
CA SER A 116 2.00 11.17 -15.26
C SER A 116 0.57 11.12 -15.80
N TYR A 117 -0.40 10.72 -14.97
CA TYR A 117 -1.80 10.69 -15.37
C TYR A 117 -2.35 12.12 -15.49
N PHE A 118 -2.17 12.97 -14.48
CA PHE A 118 -2.76 14.30 -14.45
C PHE A 118 -2.25 15.21 -15.57
N TYR A 119 -0.99 15.03 -16.00
CA TYR A 119 -0.43 15.70 -17.18
C TYR A 119 -1.29 15.52 -18.44
N GLN A 120 -1.94 14.36 -18.59
CA GLN A 120 -2.78 14.05 -19.75
C GLN A 120 -4.10 14.84 -19.75
N LEU A 121 -4.54 15.35 -18.59
CA LEU A 121 -5.71 16.24 -18.47
C LEU A 121 -5.32 17.71 -18.62
N VAL A 122 -4.20 18.10 -18.01
CA VAL A 122 -3.72 19.48 -17.97
C VAL A 122 -2.25 19.52 -18.38
N PRO A 123 -1.95 19.54 -19.69
CA PRO A 123 -0.59 19.47 -20.22
C PRO A 123 0.13 20.84 -20.16
N VAL A 124 0.04 21.53 -19.02
CA VAL A 124 0.58 22.89 -18.82
C VAL A 124 1.95 22.89 -18.15
N HIS A 125 2.24 21.86 -17.33
CA HIS A 125 3.50 21.72 -16.60
C HIS A 125 4.08 20.32 -16.79
N SER A 126 5.37 20.13 -16.48
CA SER A 126 5.97 18.79 -16.54
C SER A 126 5.29 17.83 -15.56
N PRO A 127 5.22 16.51 -15.87
CA PRO A 127 4.68 15.52 -14.95
C PRO A 127 5.33 15.59 -13.56
N LEU A 128 6.64 15.85 -13.50
CA LEU A 128 7.37 16.02 -12.24
C LEU A 128 6.83 17.22 -11.44
N ALA A 129 6.64 18.38 -12.07
CA ALA A 129 6.10 19.55 -11.38
C ALA A 129 4.72 19.29 -10.78
N LEU A 130 3.85 18.57 -11.51
CA LEU A 130 2.52 18.17 -11.03
C LEU A 130 2.61 17.20 -9.84
N SER A 131 3.53 16.23 -9.88
CA SER A 131 3.81 15.33 -8.76
C SER A 131 4.24 16.09 -7.51
N LEU A 132 5.21 17.01 -7.64
CA LEU A 132 5.72 17.80 -6.51
C LEU A 132 4.64 18.71 -5.92
N ALA A 133 3.86 19.37 -6.78
CA ALA A 133 2.73 20.21 -6.36
C ALA A 133 1.71 19.43 -5.55
N ALA A 134 1.37 18.20 -5.99
CA ALA A 134 0.45 17.33 -5.25
C ALA A 134 1.00 16.94 -3.87
N VAL A 135 2.29 16.59 -3.76
CA VAL A 135 2.90 16.24 -2.47
C VAL A 135 2.89 17.43 -1.50
N VAL A 136 3.26 18.63 -1.96
CA VAL A 136 3.23 19.86 -1.16
C VAL A 136 1.80 20.15 -0.71
N PHE A 137 0.86 20.16 -1.65
CA PHE A 137 -0.55 20.43 -1.37
C PHE A 137 -1.12 19.45 -0.34
N LEU A 138 -0.89 18.15 -0.49
CA LEU A 138 -1.43 17.13 0.41
C LEU A 138 -0.71 17.10 1.77
N THR A 139 0.56 17.51 1.83
CA THR A 139 1.28 17.70 3.09
C THR A 139 0.68 18.86 3.87
N LEU A 140 0.41 19.99 3.21
CA LEU A 140 -0.27 21.14 3.82
C LEU A 140 -1.70 20.78 4.24
N ALA A 141 -2.45 20.06 3.41
CA ALA A 141 -3.79 19.59 3.74
C ALA A 141 -3.78 18.73 5.02
N ASN A 142 -2.83 17.81 5.15
CA ASN A 142 -2.64 17.02 6.37
C ASN A 142 -2.26 17.88 7.58
N TYR A 143 -1.39 18.88 7.39
CA TYR A 143 -0.99 19.81 8.46
C TYR A 143 -2.18 20.60 9.03
N PHE A 144 -3.07 21.08 8.15
CA PHE A 144 -4.31 21.75 8.56
C PHE A 144 -5.41 20.79 9.06
N GLY A 145 -5.12 19.50 9.14
CA GLY A 145 -6.05 18.49 9.65
C GLY A 145 -7.23 18.22 8.70
N ILE A 146 -7.07 18.49 7.40
CA ILE A 146 -8.09 18.18 6.39
C ILE A 146 -8.24 16.66 6.33
N LYS A 147 -9.41 16.19 6.76
CA LYS A 147 -9.80 14.77 6.65
C LYS A 147 -10.59 14.58 5.36
N LYS A 148 -10.43 13.42 4.71
CA LYS A 148 -11.41 13.01 3.70
C LYS A 148 -12.77 12.87 4.36
N ALA A 149 -13.79 13.48 3.79
CA ALA A 149 -15.16 13.10 4.10
C ALA A 149 -15.40 11.65 3.65
N GLY A 150 -16.02 10.82 4.49
CA GLY A 150 -16.29 9.41 4.17
C GLY A 150 -17.03 9.24 2.84
N MET A 151 -18.03 10.09 2.59
CA MET A 151 -18.77 10.13 1.32
C MET A 151 -17.89 10.47 0.12
N LEU A 152 -16.96 11.42 0.26
CA LEU A 152 -16.04 11.78 -0.82
C LEU A 152 -15.10 10.61 -1.15
N ASN A 153 -14.60 9.90 -0.13
CA ASN A 153 -13.77 8.73 -0.36
C ASN A 153 -14.56 7.63 -1.09
N LEU A 154 -15.80 7.35 -0.67
CA LEU A 154 -16.66 6.38 -1.35
C LEU A 154 -16.89 6.78 -2.81
N ALA A 155 -17.23 8.05 -3.08
CA ALA A 155 -17.44 8.56 -4.43
C ALA A 155 -16.20 8.39 -5.33
N ILE A 156 -15.01 8.71 -4.83
CA ILE A 156 -13.73 8.52 -5.55
C ILE A 156 -13.52 7.04 -5.89
N VAL A 157 -13.73 6.14 -4.92
CA VAL A 157 -13.53 4.70 -5.11
C VAL A 157 -14.53 4.14 -6.11
N SER A 158 -15.81 4.49 -5.98
CA SER A 158 -16.87 4.08 -6.91
C SER A 158 -16.59 4.58 -8.33
N PHE A 159 -16.21 5.85 -8.48
CA PHE A 159 -15.84 6.40 -9.79
C PHE A 159 -14.64 5.66 -10.40
N THR A 160 -13.61 5.39 -9.59
CA THR A 160 -12.41 4.66 -10.05
C THR A 160 -12.74 3.24 -10.49
N LEU A 161 -13.58 2.53 -9.73
CA LEU A 161 -14.07 1.21 -10.08
C LEU A 161 -14.83 1.21 -11.41
N LEU A 162 -15.76 2.15 -11.57
CA LEU A 162 -16.53 2.31 -12.81
C LEU A 162 -15.63 2.65 -14.00
N ALA A 163 -14.63 3.51 -13.81
CA ALA A 163 -13.65 3.84 -14.83
C ALA A 163 -12.86 2.60 -15.28
N LEU A 164 -12.36 1.80 -14.32
CA LEU A 164 -11.64 0.56 -14.64
C LEU A 164 -12.52 -0.49 -15.34
N LEU A 165 -13.78 -0.65 -14.89
CA LEU A 165 -14.73 -1.52 -15.59
C LEU A 165 -15.03 -1.02 -17.00
N TYR A 166 -15.14 0.30 -17.18
CA TYR A 166 -15.33 0.89 -18.50
C TYR A 166 -14.15 0.58 -19.43
N LEU A 167 -12.92 0.63 -18.94
CA LEU A 167 -11.74 0.19 -19.70
C LEU A 167 -11.84 -1.28 -20.10
N VAL A 168 -12.21 -2.15 -19.16
CA VAL A 168 -12.33 -3.60 -19.40
C VAL A 168 -13.35 -3.88 -20.52
N PHE A 169 -14.57 -3.35 -20.40
CA PHE A 169 -15.62 -3.60 -21.39
C PHE A 169 -15.32 -2.98 -22.75
N SER A 170 -14.64 -1.84 -22.78
CA SER A 170 -14.28 -1.15 -24.02
C SER A 170 -13.09 -1.78 -24.73
N GLY A 171 -12.12 -2.29 -23.97
CA GLY A 171 -10.90 -2.87 -24.50
C GLY A 171 -11.01 -4.36 -24.82
N ALA A 172 -11.91 -5.12 -24.17
CA ALA A 172 -12.05 -6.56 -24.41
C ALA A 172 -12.27 -6.94 -25.89
N PRO A 173 -13.08 -6.21 -26.69
CA PRO A 173 -13.23 -6.50 -28.12
C PRO A 173 -12.00 -6.14 -28.98
N ALA A 174 -11.11 -5.29 -28.47
CA ALA A 174 -9.93 -4.80 -29.17
C ALA A 174 -8.64 -5.56 -28.79
N MET A 175 -8.77 -6.69 -28.09
CA MET A 175 -7.63 -7.50 -27.69
C MET A 175 -7.09 -8.33 -28.85
N GLU A 176 -5.78 -8.28 -29.05
CA GLU A 176 -5.07 -9.09 -30.02
C GLU A 176 -4.26 -10.19 -29.33
N GLN A 177 -4.36 -11.42 -29.84
CA GLN A 177 -3.70 -12.59 -29.23
C GLN A 177 -2.17 -12.52 -29.33
N GLU A 178 -1.66 -11.83 -30.35
CA GLU A 178 -0.23 -11.63 -30.60
C GLU A 178 0.46 -10.89 -29.44
N ASN A 179 -0.27 -9.98 -28.79
CA ASN A 179 0.24 -9.24 -27.62
C ASN A 179 0.50 -10.12 -26.38
N PHE A 180 0.04 -11.38 -26.39
CA PHE A 180 0.34 -12.36 -25.36
C PHE A 180 1.54 -13.24 -25.69
N GLN A 181 2.19 -13.05 -26.84
CA GLN A 181 3.31 -13.87 -27.29
C GLN A 181 4.62 -13.07 -27.41
N PRO A 182 5.75 -13.61 -26.93
CA PRO A 182 5.86 -14.79 -26.08
C PRO A 182 5.22 -14.56 -24.70
N PHE A 183 4.55 -15.57 -24.14
CA PHE A 183 3.83 -15.41 -22.87
C PHE A 183 4.75 -15.19 -21.66
N ALA A 184 5.83 -15.97 -21.55
CA ALA A 184 6.76 -15.93 -20.41
C ALA A 184 8.21 -15.72 -20.87
N PRO A 185 8.55 -14.56 -21.47
CA PRO A 185 9.88 -14.32 -22.04
C PRO A 185 11.02 -14.37 -21.00
N PHE A 186 10.70 -14.08 -19.73
CA PHE A 186 11.66 -14.07 -18.62
C PHE A 186 11.51 -15.29 -17.69
N GLY A 187 10.72 -16.30 -18.11
CA GLY A 187 10.51 -17.54 -17.37
C GLY A 187 9.98 -17.36 -15.94
N MET A 188 10.23 -18.36 -15.09
CA MET A 188 9.76 -18.38 -13.70
C MET A 188 10.37 -17.27 -12.83
N ALA A 189 11.59 -16.82 -13.15
CA ALA A 189 12.26 -15.75 -12.42
C ALA A 189 11.50 -14.42 -12.57
N GLY A 190 11.12 -14.07 -13.79
CA GLY A 190 10.32 -12.86 -14.05
C GLY A 190 8.95 -12.93 -13.35
N ILE A 191 8.27 -14.08 -13.40
CA ILE A 191 6.98 -14.28 -12.69
C ILE A 191 7.16 -14.08 -11.18
N ALA A 192 8.22 -14.66 -10.59
CA ALA A 192 8.49 -14.55 -9.17
C ALA A 192 8.82 -13.11 -8.74
N GLU A 193 9.59 -12.36 -9.53
CA GLU A 193 9.87 -10.94 -9.26
C GLU A 193 8.59 -10.08 -9.43
N ALA A 194 7.84 -10.29 -10.51
CA ALA A 194 6.57 -9.59 -10.74
C ALA A 194 5.57 -9.84 -9.60
N SER A 195 5.52 -11.06 -9.06
CA SER A 195 4.69 -11.38 -7.90
C SER A 195 5.07 -10.55 -6.67
N ALA A 196 6.38 -10.41 -6.40
CA ALA A 196 6.88 -9.59 -5.29
C ALA A 196 6.54 -8.11 -5.45
N LEU A 197 6.60 -7.59 -6.68
CA LEU A 197 6.23 -6.21 -6.98
C LEU A 197 4.72 -5.98 -6.87
N LEU A 198 3.92 -6.89 -7.42
CA LEU A 198 2.47 -6.80 -7.40
C LEU A 198 1.88 -7.06 -6.01
N PHE A 199 2.59 -7.75 -5.12
CA PHE A 199 2.16 -7.92 -3.73
C PHE A 199 1.87 -6.56 -3.07
N PHE A 200 2.71 -5.56 -3.35
CA PHE A 200 2.52 -4.19 -2.88
C PHE A 200 1.13 -3.63 -3.23
N ALA A 201 0.62 -3.95 -4.43
CA ALA A 201 -0.67 -3.47 -4.93
C ALA A 201 -1.85 -3.96 -4.09
N PHE A 202 -1.71 -5.05 -3.33
CA PHE A 202 -2.76 -5.62 -2.50
C PHE A 202 -2.71 -5.18 -1.03
N THR A 203 -1.64 -4.50 -0.58
CA THR A 203 -1.41 -4.21 0.85
C THR A 203 -2.42 -3.25 1.51
N GLY A 204 -3.36 -2.70 0.74
CA GLY A 204 -4.43 -1.83 1.22
C GLY A 204 -5.40 -2.49 2.21
N TYR A 205 -5.53 -3.82 2.22
CA TYR A 205 -6.39 -4.55 3.16
C TYR A 205 -6.06 -4.21 4.63
N ALA A 206 -4.81 -3.85 4.95
CA ALA A 206 -4.40 -3.54 6.31
C ALA A 206 -5.15 -2.35 6.92
N ARG A 207 -5.71 -1.46 6.08
CA ARG A 207 -6.55 -0.35 6.55
C ARG A 207 -7.83 -0.83 7.21
N ILE A 208 -8.39 -1.95 6.77
CA ILE A 208 -9.56 -2.57 7.40
C ILE A 208 -9.22 -2.98 8.83
N ALA A 209 -8.06 -3.65 9.00
CA ALA A 209 -7.60 -4.10 10.31
C ALA A 209 -7.32 -2.94 11.28
N THR A 210 -6.85 -1.79 10.78
CA THR A 210 -6.61 -0.60 11.63
C THR A 210 -7.89 0.12 12.09
N LEU A 211 -9.05 -0.19 11.50
CA LEU A 211 -10.35 0.39 11.88
C LEU A 211 -11.15 -0.53 12.81
N ALA A 212 -10.48 -1.50 13.46
CA ALA A 212 -11.15 -2.48 14.29
C ALA A 212 -12.01 -1.87 15.40
N GLU A 213 -11.61 -0.72 15.94
CA GLU A 213 -12.34 0.01 16.98
C GLU A 213 -13.64 0.65 16.48
N GLU A 214 -13.80 0.85 15.16
CA GLU A 214 -14.94 1.53 14.53
C GLU A 214 -15.91 0.54 13.82
N VAL A 215 -15.53 -0.74 13.69
CA VAL A 215 -16.29 -1.77 12.95
C VAL A 215 -17.28 -2.52 13.85
N GLN A 216 -18.47 -2.79 13.32
CA GLN A 216 -19.47 -3.64 13.97
C GLN A 216 -19.03 -5.11 13.96
N GLU A 217 -19.14 -5.80 15.11
CA GLU A 217 -18.66 -7.19 15.29
C GLU A 217 -17.28 -7.47 14.65
N PRO A 218 -16.19 -6.81 15.10
CA PRO A 218 -14.87 -6.86 14.45
C PRO A 218 -14.37 -8.28 14.12
N HIS A 219 -14.60 -9.25 15.01
CA HIS A 219 -14.23 -10.65 14.84
C HIS A 219 -14.83 -11.32 13.60
N LYS A 220 -16.04 -10.92 13.18
CA LYS A 220 -16.72 -11.50 12.00
C LYS A 220 -16.55 -10.61 10.77
N THR A 221 -16.63 -9.30 10.96
CA THR A 221 -16.69 -8.34 9.87
C THR A 221 -15.31 -8.11 9.23
N ILE A 222 -14.25 -7.97 10.03
CA ILE A 222 -12.91 -7.68 9.49
C ILE A 222 -12.42 -8.80 8.57
N PRO A 223 -12.46 -10.09 8.95
CA PRO A 223 -11.95 -11.12 8.05
C PRO A 223 -12.76 -11.26 6.78
N ARG A 224 -14.09 -11.16 6.87
CA ARG A 224 -14.97 -11.15 5.69
C ARG A 224 -14.67 -9.98 4.76
N ALA A 225 -14.49 -8.79 5.33
CA ALA A 225 -14.13 -7.60 4.56
C ALA A 225 -12.78 -7.76 3.86
N VAL A 226 -11.78 -8.32 4.54
CA VAL A 226 -10.45 -8.59 3.96
C VAL A 226 -10.55 -9.56 2.78
N ILE A 227 -11.25 -10.70 2.93
CA ILE A 227 -11.42 -11.68 1.85
C ILE A 227 -12.14 -11.05 0.65
N ILE A 228 -13.30 -10.41 0.88
CA ILE A 228 -14.10 -9.80 -0.19
C ILE A 228 -13.27 -8.75 -0.94
N THR A 229 -12.55 -7.91 -0.19
CA THR A 229 -11.70 -6.86 -0.74
C THR A 229 -10.59 -7.44 -1.62
N ILE A 230 -9.87 -8.46 -1.15
CA ILE A 230 -8.75 -9.05 -1.89
C ILE A 230 -9.25 -9.80 -3.12
N VAL A 231 -10.28 -10.63 -2.99
CA VAL A 231 -10.86 -11.38 -4.13
C VAL A 231 -11.37 -10.41 -5.20
N SER A 232 -12.11 -9.36 -4.80
CA SER A 232 -12.61 -8.35 -5.74
C SER A 232 -11.45 -7.61 -6.44
N ALA A 233 -10.38 -7.29 -5.70
CA ALA A 233 -9.20 -6.67 -6.26
C ALA A 233 -8.47 -7.59 -7.25
N ILE A 234 -8.32 -8.88 -6.94
CA ILE A 234 -7.70 -9.87 -7.84
C ILE A 234 -8.47 -9.94 -9.16
N LEU A 235 -9.80 -10.10 -9.08
CA LEU A 235 -10.65 -10.18 -10.28
C LEU A 235 -10.55 -8.91 -11.13
N LEU A 236 -10.66 -7.75 -10.50
CA LEU A 236 -10.56 -6.47 -11.19
C LEU A 236 -9.18 -6.28 -11.82
N TYR A 237 -8.11 -6.52 -11.06
CA TYR A 237 -6.75 -6.31 -11.54
C TYR A 237 -6.38 -7.29 -12.64
N ALA A 238 -6.82 -8.55 -12.55
CA ALA A 238 -6.64 -9.54 -13.60
C ALA A 238 -7.38 -9.11 -14.88
N ALA A 239 -8.64 -8.69 -14.79
CA ALA A 239 -9.42 -8.25 -15.95
C ALA A 239 -8.81 -7.02 -16.62
N VAL A 240 -8.46 -5.98 -15.83
CA VAL A 240 -7.83 -4.76 -16.35
C VAL A 240 -6.47 -5.06 -16.96
N SER A 241 -5.66 -5.89 -16.31
CA SER A 241 -4.32 -6.25 -16.81
C SER A 241 -4.40 -7.10 -18.09
N LEU A 242 -5.33 -8.05 -18.15
CA LEU A 242 -5.56 -8.87 -19.34
C LEU A 242 -5.94 -8.00 -20.54
N VAL A 243 -6.88 -7.07 -20.34
CA VAL A 243 -7.31 -6.13 -21.38
C VAL A 243 -6.16 -5.18 -21.77
N ALA A 244 -5.43 -4.62 -20.80
CA ALA A 244 -4.30 -3.75 -21.11
C ALA A 244 -3.21 -4.45 -21.93
N VAL A 245 -2.84 -5.68 -21.56
CA VAL A 245 -1.90 -6.49 -22.35
C VAL A 245 -2.47 -6.76 -23.73
N GLY A 246 -3.72 -7.25 -23.82
CA GLY A 246 -4.32 -7.60 -25.10
C GLY A 246 -4.43 -6.42 -26.07
N VAL A 247 -4.63 -5.20 -25.57
CA VAL A 247 -4.82 -4.01 -26.42
C VAL A 247 -3.49 -3.35 -26.83
N ILE A 248 -2.53 -3.20 -25.92
CA ILE A 248 -1.29 -2.44 -26.20
C ILE A 248 0.02 -3.22 -26.06
N GLY A 249 -0.04 -4.48 -25.60
CA GLY A 249 1.16 -5.29 -25.34
C GLY A 249 1.95 -4.85 -24.10
N THR A 250 2.84 -5.73 -23.63
CA THR A 250 3.61 -5.48 -22.41
C THR A 250 4.73 -4.46 -22.57
N GLU A 251 5.26 -4.27 -23.78
CA GLU A 251 6.30 -3.28 -24.07
C GLU A 251 5.76 -1.86 -23.91
N SER A 252 4.60 -1.56 -24.52
CA SER A 252 3.91 -0.26 -24.36
C SER A 252 3.52 0.01 -22.90
N MET A 253 3.13 -1.04 -22.16
CA MET A 253 2.84 -0.93 -20.73
C MET A 253 4.10 -0.58 -19.93
N ALA A 254 5.22 -1.25 -20.20
CA ALA A 254 6.49 -1.03 -19.50
C ALA A 254 7.12 0.33 -19.81
N GLY A 255 6.94 0.83 -21.04
CA GLY A 255 7.46 2.12 -21.47
C GLY A 255 6.73 3.35 -20.90
N SER A 256 5.66 3.15 -20.13
CA SER A 256 4.81 4.25 -19.64
C SER A 256 4.63 4.23 -18.13
N LYS A 257 4.64 5.43 -17.53
CA LYS A 257 4.24 5.65 -16.13
C LYS A 257 2.72 5.79 -15.96
N SER A 258 1.96 5.74 -17.06
CA SER A 258 0.50 5.73 -17.09
C SER A 258 -0.03 4.70 -18.10
N PRO A 259 0.31 3.40 -17.95
CA PRO A 259 0.01 2.35 -18.93
C PRO A 259 -1.48 2.22 -19.27
N LEU A 260 -2.37 2.37 -18.29
CA LEU A 260 -3.81 2.26 -18.55
C LEU A 260 -4.36 3.48 -19.32
N GLN A 261 -3.70 4.63 -19.23
CA GLN A 261 -4.04 5.77 -20.08
C GLN A 261 -3.56 5.55 -21.52
N VAL A 262 -2.42 4.90 -21.73
CA VAL A 262 -1.95 4.49 -23.06
C VAL A 262 -2.92 3.49 -23.67
N ALA A 263 -3.36 2.49 -22.91
CA ALA A 263 -4.40 1.54 -23.34
C ALA A 263 -5.70 2.26 -23.69
N ALA A 264 -6.16 3.18 -22.84
CA ALA A 264 -7.35 3.99 -23.14
C ALA A 264 -7.19 4.85 -24.41
N ALA A 265 -5.99 5.36 -24.69
CA ALA A 265 -5.73 6.20 -25.87
C ALA A 265 -5.70 5.42 -27.18
N SER A 266 -5.41 4.11 -27.13
CA SER A 266 -5.48 3.22 -28.30
C SER A 266 -6.91 2.77 -28.66
N LEU A 267 -7.89 3.09 -27.81
CA LEU A 267 -9.29 2.71 -28.02
C LEU A 267 -10.08 3.87 -28.62
N ASN A 268 -10.92 3.59 -29.61
CA ASN A 268 -11.81 4.58 -30.25
C ASN A 268 -13.11 4.83 -29.46
N THR A 269 -13.12 4.52 -28.15
CA THR A 269 -14.30 4.61 -27.31
C THR A 269 -14.51 6.04 -26.79
N PRO A 270 -15.74 6.59 -26.83
CA PRO A 270 -16.01 7.95 -26.36
C PRO A 270 -15.55 8.19 -24.92
N ALA A 271 -14.88 9.31 -24.67
CA ALA A 271 -14.48 9.78 -23.34
C ALA A 271 -13.63 8.81 -22.48
N ILE A 272 -13.17 7.67 -23.01
CA ILE A 272 -12.41 6.69 -22.23
C ILE A 272 -11.12 7.26 -21.66
N ARG A 273 -10.37 8.02 -22.47
CA ARG A 273 -9.12 8.67 -22.03
C ARG A 273 -9.32 9.60 -20.83
N PRO A 274 -10.20 10.62 -20.85
CA PRO A 274 -10.39 11.48 -19.68
C PRO A 274 -11.00 10.74 -18.49
N ILE A 275 -11.88 9.75 -18.69
CA ILE A 275 -12.47 8.96 -17.59
C ILE A 275 -11.38 8.17 -16.83
N ILE A 276 -10.53 7.43 -17.54
CA ILE A 276 -9.42 6.68 -16.93
C ILE A 276 -8.44 7.61 -16.25
N THR A 277 -8.14 8.74 -16.89
CA THR A 277 -7.18 9.70 -16.35
C THR A 277 -7.69 10.38 -15.08
N LEU A 278 -8.97 10.77 -15.03
CA LEU A 278 -9.60 11.30 -13.82
C LEU A 278 -9.68 10.25 -12.71
N GLY A 279 -10.04 9.01 -13.07
CA GLY A 279 -10.11 7.90 -12.11
C GLY A 279 -8.77 7.63 -11.46
N ALA A 280 -7.72 7.51 -12.26
CA ALA A 280 -6.35 7.35 -11.78
C ALA A 280 -5.89 8.52 -10.91
N SER A 281 -6.10 9.76 -11.37
CA SER A 281 -5.65 10.98 -10.68
C SER A 281 -6.30 11.11 -9.30
N THR A 282 -7.63 10.96 -9.23
CA THR A 282 -8.39 11.07 -7.97
C THR A 282 -8.07 9.93 -7.00
N ALA A 283 -7.91 8.69 -7.50
CA ALA A 283 -7.47 7.56 -6.69
C ALA A 283 -6.08 7.80 -6.08
N MET A 284 -5.12 8.27 -6.88
CA MET A 284 -3.75 8.51 -6.43
C MET A 284 -3.65 9.66 -5.41
N LEU A 285 -4.35 10.78 -5.63
CA LEU A 285 -4.45 11.84 -4.61
C LEU A 285 -5.07 11.29 -3.32
N GLY A 286 -6.08 10.45 -3.46
CA GLY A 286 -6.72 9.78 -2.36
C GLY A 286 -5.76 8.91 -1.55
N VAL A 287 -4.95 8.08 -2.22
CA VAL A 287 -3.96 7.22 -1.58
C VAL A 287 -2.88 8.07 -0.92
N LEU A 288 -2.33 9.06 -1.62
CA LEU A 288 -1.24 9.91 -1.13
C LEU A 288 -1.65 10.68 0.14
N LEU A 289 -2.84 11.29 0.15
CA LEU A 289 -3.39 11.95 1.34
C LEU A 289 -3.47 10.99 2.54
N SER A 290 -3.92 9.75 2.30
CA SER A 290 -4.06 8.74 3.36
C SER A 290 -2.72 8.17 3.85
N GLN A 291 -1.71 8.12 2.99
CA GLN A 291 -0.37 7.63 3.30
C GLN A 291 0.41 8.64 4.13
N ILE A 292 0.37 9.94 3.78
CA ILE A 292 1.01 10.99 4.59
C ILE A 292 0.49 10.95 6.04
N LEU A 293 -0.82 10.81 6.21
CA LEU A 293 -1.43 10.65 7.53
C LEU A 293 -1.01 9.35 8.23
N GLY A 294 -1.00 8.23 7.52
CA GLY A 294 -0.64 6.92 8.08
C GLY A 294 0.81 6.86 8.56
N ILE A 295 1.75 7.35 7.74
CA ILE A 295 3.18 7.39 8.05
C ILE A 295 3.46 8.33 9.23
N SER A 296 2.85 9.52 9.23
CA SER A 296 3.04 10.47 10.34
C SER A 296 2.50 9.96 11.68
N ARG A 297 1.40 9.18 11.68
CA ARG A 297 0.91 8.48 12.89
C ARG A 297 1.84 7.35 13.33
N MET A 298 2.46 6.66 12.39
CA MET A 298 3.45 5.63 12.70
C MET A 298 4.71 6.24 13.34
N LEU A 299 5.21 7.35 12.79
CA LEU A 299 6.31 8.12 13.38
C LEU A 299 5.96 8.59 14.81
N LEU A 300 4.73 9.06 15.02
CA LEU A 300 4.22 9.43 16.35
C LEU A 300 4.23 8.25 17.32
N ALA A 301 3.76 7.07 16.90
CA ALA A 301 3.74 5.87 17.73
C ALA A 301 5.16 5.41 18.11
N MET A 302 6.09 5.41 17.15
CA MET A 302 7.49 5.06 17.39
C MET A 302 8.20 6.10 18.26
N GLY A 303 7.90 7.39 18.12
CA GLY A 303 8.42 8.46 18.98
C GLY A 303 7.96 8.29 20.44
N ARG A 304 6.68 7.97 20.65
CA ARG A 304 6.12 7.70 22.00
C ARG A 304 6.70 6.45 22.68
N ARG A 305 7.22 5.50 21.90
CA ARG A 305 7.91 4.31 22.43
C ARG A 305 9.43 4.50 22.49
N HIS A 306 9.94 5.71 22.22
CA HIS A 306 11.38 6.00 22.16
C HIS A 306 12.16 5.16 21.13
N ASP A 307 11.48 4.55 20.16
CA ASP A 307 12.12 3.93 19.00
C ASP A 307 12.66 4.96 18.01
N LEU A 308 12.12 6.18 18.06
CA LEU A 308 12.57 7.37 17.36
C LEU A 308 12.74 8.52 18.35
N PRO A 309 13.45 9.60 17.98
CA PRO A 309 13.65 10.75 18.86
C PRO A 309 12.32 11.33 19.37
N PRO A 310 12.27 11.84 20.62
CA PRO A 310 11.04 12.37 21.23
C PRO A 310 10.37 13.49 20.43
N VAL A 311 11.09 14.18 19.54
CA VAL A 311 10.51 15.20 18.63
C VAL A 311 9.30 14.70 17.83
N PHE A 312 9.25 13.40 17.51
CA PHE A 312 8.13 12.79 16.79
C PHE A 312 6.88 12.59 17.65
N GLU A 313 6.98 12.71 18.98
CA GLU A 313 5.83 12.62 19.89
C GLU A 313 4.94 13.87 19.84
N ARG A 314 5.47 14.97 19.28
CA ARG A 314 4.84 16.29 19.29
C ARG A 314 3.60 16.35 18.41
N VAL A 315 2.49 16.76 19.01
CA VAL A 315 1.22 17.01 18.33
C VAL A 315 0.94 18.52 18.31
N HIS A 316 0.47 19.03 17.16
CA HIS A 316 0.15 20.44 17.00
C HIS A 316 -1.04 20.85 17.90
N ALA A 317 -0.89 21.92 18.70
CA ALA A 317 -1.90 22.31 19.70
C ALA A 317 -3.28 22.62 19.08
N ARG A 318 -3.32 23.41 17.99
CA ARG A 318 -4.58 23.79 17.30
C ARG A 318 -5.19 22.67 16.46
N TYR A 319 -4.43 22.14 15.48
CA TYR A 319 -4.94 21.17 14.50
C TYR A 319 -4.92 19.71 14.99
N ARG A 320 -4.29 19.41 16.13
CA ARG A 320 -4.20 18.07 16.73
C ARG A 320 -3.62 17.00 15.80
N VAL A 321 -2.60 17.38 15.01
CA VAL A 321 -1.89 16.48 14.08
C VAL A 321 -0.39 16.34 14.42
N PRO A 322 0.25 15.20 14.10
CA PRO A 322 1.69 15.00 14.28
C PRO A 322 2.50 15.77 13.23
N HIS A 323 2.56 17.11 13.39
CA HIS A 323 3.11 18.03 12.39
C HIS A 323 4.57 17.72 12.00
N VAL A 324 5.44 17.35 12.95
CA VAL A 324 6.83 16.96 12.64
C VAL A 324 6.86 15.75 11.71
N GLY A 325 6.05 14.73 12.01
CA GLY A 325 5.91 13.54 11.18
C GLY A 325 5.36 13.85 9.79
N ILE A 326 4.39 14.78 9.69
CA ILE A 326 3.80 15.21 8.41
C ILE A 326 4.86 15.89 7.52
N PHE A 327 5.62 16.85 8.06
CA PHE A 327 6.64 17.56 7.29
C PHE A 327 7.80 16.64 6.88
N LEU A 328 8.28 15.78 7.78
CA LEU A 328 9.33 14.81 7.43
C LEU A 328 8.84 13.85 6.34
N THR A 329 7.61 13.35 6.46
CA THR A 329 7.01 12.47 5.46
C THR A 329 6.93 13.17 4.11
N GLY A 330 6.40 14.39 4.05
CA GLY A 330 6.32 15.19 2.83
C GLY A 330 7.71 15.46 2.22
N ALA A 331 8.70 15.82 3.04
CA ALA A 331 10.06 16.08 2.58
C ALA A 331 10.73 14.83 1.98
N ILE A 332 10.58 13.66 2.61
CA ILE A 332 11.11 12.41 2.06
C ILE A 332 10.39 12.02 0.77
N ILE A 333 9.06 12.17 0.70
CA ILE A 333 8.31 11.89 -0.53
C ILE A 333 8.77 12.81 -1.67
N LEU A 334 9.00 14.10 -1.40
CA LEU A 334 9.55 15.04 -2.37
C LEU A 334 10.95 14.59 -2.84
N LEU A 335 11.83 14.25 -1.91
CA LEU A 335 13.18 13.76 -2.23
C LEU A 335 13.14 12.51 -3.12
N LEU A 336 12.30 11.53 -2.77
CA LEU A 336 12.11 10.32 -3.56
C LEU A 336 11.52 10.63 -4.94
N THR A 337 10.59 11.57 -5.03
CA THR A 337 9.98 11.99 -6.31
C THR A 337 10.99 12.66 -7.25
N ILE A 338 11.97 13.39 -6.70
CA ILE A 338 13.01 14.10 -7.48
C ILE A 338 14.19 13.18 -7.83
N ALA A 339 14.72 12.46 -6.84
CA ALA A 339 16.02 11.81 -6.93
C ALA A 339 15.94 10.29 -7.07
N GLY A 340 14.81 9.67 -6.75
CA GLY A 340 14.70 8.22 -6.77
C GLY A 340 14.37 7.69 -8.17
N SER A 341 15.04 6.61 -8.57
CA SER A 341 14.60 5.87 -9.75
C SER A 341 13.31 5.13 -9.40
N PHE A 342 12.31 5.25 -10.29
CA PHE A 342 10.97 4.73 -10.06
C PHE A 342 10.97 3.24 -9.69
N GLU A 343 11.72 2.44 -10.45
CA GLU A 343 11.86 1.00 -10.22
C GLU A 343 12.55 0.67 -8.90
N PHE A 344 13.61 1.38 -8.54
CA PHE A 344 14.33 1.13 -7.28
C PHE A 344 13.44 1.44 -6.08
N ILE A 345 12.72 2.57 -6.12
CA ILE A 345 11.76 2.94 -5.08
C ILE A 345 10.71 1.85 -4.91
N LEU A 346 10.11 1.39 -6.01
CA LEU A 346 9.09 0.36 -6.00
C LEU A 346 9.61 -0.99 -5.48
N ARG A 347 10.74 -1.47 -6.00
CA ARG A 347 11.37 -2.72 -5.57
C ARG A 347 11.74 -2.68 -4.08
N SER A 348 12.29 -1.56 -3.60
CA SER A 348 12.60 -1.35 -2.18
C SER A 348 11.33 -1.32 -1.32
N ALA A 349 10.26 -0.68 -1.80
CA ALA A 349 8.97 -0.66 -1.11
C ALA A 349 8.38 -2.08 -0.95
N SER A 350 8.50 -2.89 -1.99
CA SER A 350 8.03 -4.28 -2.01
C SER A 350 8.85 -5.17 -1.08
N PHE A 351 10.19 -5.09 -1.11
CA PHE A 351 11.04 -5.88 -0.22
C PHE A 351 10.72 -5.62 1.25
N THR A 352 10.68 -4.35 1.63
CA THR A 352 10.46 -3.95 3.03
C THR A 352 9.05 -4.29 3.52
N ILE A 353 8.02 -4.18 2.67
CA ILE A 353 6.68 -4.60 3.08
C ILE A 353 6.54 -6.11 3.21
N LEU A 354 7.24 -6.89 2.39
CA LEU A 354 7.26 -8.34 2.52
C LEU A 354 7.89 -8.75 3.86
N LEU A 355 9.00 -8.12 4.27
CA LEU A 355 9.59 -8.34 5.60
C LEU A 355 8.63 -7.95 6.73
N TYR A 356 7.92 -6.82 6.59
CA TYR A 356 6.88 -6.42 7.54
C TYR A 356 5.83 -7.53 7.68
N TYR A 357 5.31 -8.07 6.58
CA TYR A 357 4.30 -9.13 6.65
C TYR A 357 4.86 -10.50 7.07
N SER A 358 6.14 -10.80 6.80
CA SER A 358 6.81 -11.95 7.42
C SER A 358 6.75 -11.86 8.95
N ILE A 359 7.00 -10.69 9.52
CA ILE A 359 6.87 -10.49 10.98
C ILE A 359 5.41 -10.65 11.44
N THR A 360 4.43 -10.18 10.66
CA THR A 360 3.00 -10.41 10.96
C THR A 360 2.69 -11.89 11.06
N ASN A 361 3.16 -12.69 10.10
CA ASN A 361 2.91 -14.12 10.09
C ASN A 361 3.62 -14.84 11.24
N ILE A 362 4.86 -14.46 11.56
CA ILE A 362 5.57 -15.01 12.72
C ILE A 362 4.83 -14.67 14.03
N ALA A 363 4.33 -13.44 14.17
CA ALA A 363 3.51 -13.04 15.31
C ALA A 363 2.21 -13.87 15.38
N ALA A 364 1.53 -14.09 14.26
CA ALA A 364 0.34 -14.94 14.20
C ALA A 364 0.64 -16.41 14.54
N LEU A 365 1.81 -16.95 14.19
CA LEU A 365 2.24 -18.30 14.60
C LEU A 365 2.51 -18.41 16.10
N ARG A 366 2.99 -17.33 16.72
CA ARG A 366 3.31 -17.23 18.14
C ARG A 366 2.10 -16.88 19.00
N GLN A 367 1.00 -16.45 18.39
CA GLN A 367 -0.26 -16.21 19.07
C GLN A 367 -0.74 -17.51 19.77
N PRO A 368 -1.23 -17.43 21.02
CA PRO A 368 -1.81 -18.56 21.75
C PRO A 368 -2.87 -19.31 20.92
N ALA A 369 -2.87 -20.64 21.00
CA ALA A 369 -3.67 -21.49 20.10
C ALA A 369 -5.19 -21.29 20.26
N ASP A 370 -5.63 -20.94 21.47
CA ASP A 370 -7.01 -20.61 21.82
C ASP A 370 -7.48 -19.26 21.24
N GLU A 371 -6.54 -18.37 20.90
CA GLU A 371 -6.82 -17.09 20.25
C GLU A 371 -6.72 -17.14 18.71
N GLN A 372 -6.25 -18.25 18.13
CA GLN A 372 -6.08 -18.38 16.68
C GLN A 372 -7.42 -18.69 15.99
N LEU A 373 -7.79 -17.86 15.00
CA LEU A 373 -8.99 -18.06 14.17
C LEU A 373 -8.78 -19.05 13.02
N TYR A 374 -7.57 -19.15 12.47
CA TYR A 374 -7.28 -19.92 11.25
C TYR A 374 -6.22 -21.01 11.44
N GLY A 375 -5.85 -21.29 12.69
CA GLY A 375 -4.73 -22.17 13.02
C GLY A 375 -3.41 -21.71 12.40
N LYS A 376 -2.48 -22.66 12.21
CA LYS A 376 -1.11 -22.37 11.78
C LYS A 376 -0.90 -22.39 10.26
N ILE A 377 -1.81 -22.99 9.49
CA ILE A 377 -1.63 -23.17 8.04
C ILE A 377 -1.57 -21.81 7.33
N ILE A 378 -2.54 -20.93 7.61
CA ILE A 378 -2.60 -19.59 7.00
C ILE A 378 -1.31 -18.78 7.25
N PRO A 379 -0.85 -18.59 8.49
CA PRO A 379 0.38 -17.84 8.72
C PRO A 379 1.65 -18.55 8.22
N VAL A 380 1.70 -19.89 8.16
CA VAL A 380 2.83 -20.60 7.52
C VAL A 380 2.87 -20.29 6.02
N LEU A 381 1.75 -20.40 5.31
CA LEU A 381 1.68 -20.12 3.88
C LEU A 381 1.99 -18.64 3.57
N GLY A 382 1.46 -17.73 4.40
CA GLY A 382 1.78 -16.30 4.32
C GLY A 382 3.28 -16.04 4.52
N LEU A 383 3.90 -16.65 5.52
CA LEU A 383 5.33 -16.51 5.80
C LEU A 383 6.20 -17.03 4.65
N ILE A 384 5.94 -18.26 4.18
CA ILE A 384 6.67 -18.87 3.07
C ILE A 384 6.53 -18.00 1.82
N GLY A 385 5.30 -17.55 1.50
CA GLY A 385 5.04 -16.67 0.38
C GLY A 385 5.81 -15.35 0.46
N CYS A 386 5.80 -14.68 1.62
CA CYS A 386 6.53 -13.43 1.82
C CYS A 386 8.04 -13.62 1.65
N LEU A 387 8.61 -14.67 2.23
CA LEU A 387 10.03 -14.95 2.14
C LEU A 387 10.43 -15.34 0.72
N ALA A 388 9.65 -16.19 0.04
CA ALA A 388 9.88 -16.58 -1.35
C ALA A 388 9.86 -15.37 -2.30
N MET A 389 8.89 -14.46 -2.14
CA MET A 389 8.84 -13.20 -2.89
C MET A 389 9.96 -12.22 -2.50
N SER A 390 10.43 -12.25 -1.25
CA SER A 390 11.54 -11.40 -0.83
C SER A 390 12.85 -11.81 -1.49
N VAL A 391 13.09 -13.12 -1.63
CA VAL A 391 14.30 -13.65 -2.26
C VAL A 391 14.24 -13.66 -3.79
N SER A 392 13.06 -13.49 -4.40
CA SER A 392 12.91 -13.35 -5.86
C SER A 392 13.28 -11.96 -6.38
N LEU A 393 13.45 -10.98 -5.50
CA LEU A 393 13.86 -9.63 -5.87
C LEU A 393 15.37 -9.55 -6.18
N PRO A 394 15.82 -8.59 -7.00
CA PRO A 394 17.24 -8.43 -7.33
C PRO A 394 18.12 -8.29 -6.08
N LEU A 395 19.31 -8.89 -6.10
CA LEU A 395 20.23 -8.89 -4.96
C LEU A 395 20.55 -7.47 -4.44
N ALA A 396 20.70 -6.50 -5.34
CA ALA A 396 20.92 -5.11 -4.97
C ALA A 396 19.79 -4.54 -4.10
N VAL A 397 18.53 -4.93 -4.38
CA VAL A 397 17.35 -4.51 -3.61
C VAL A 397 17.38 -5.18 -2.23
N ILE A 398 17.66 -6.48 -2.17
CA ILE A 398 17.76 -7.23 -0.91
C ILE A 398 18.83 -6.63 -0.01
N LEU A 399 20.05 -6.42 -0.54
CA LEU A 399 21.16 -5.81 0.19
C LEU A 399 20.81 -4.39 0.65
N SER A 400 20.16 -3.58 -0.21
CA SER A 400 19.72 -2.24 0.18
C SER A 400 18.70 -2.27 1.32
N GLY A 401 17.74 -3.20 1.29
CA GLY A 401 16.72 -3.33 2.33
C GLY A 401 17.29 -3.80 3.66
N ILE A 402 18.21 -4.77 3.63
CA ILE A 402 18.96 -5.21 4.82
C ILE A 402 19.82 -4.05 5.36
N GLY A 403 20.51 -3.32 4.49
CA GLY A 403 21.29 -2.14 4.85
C GLY A 403 20.43 -1.05 5.50
N LEU A 404 19.24 -0.77 4.96
CA LEU A 404 18.28 0.16 5.54
C LEU A 404 17.76 -0.30 6.91
N LEU A 405 17.54 -1.61 7.11
CA LEU A 405 17.18 -2.17 8.41
C LEU A 405 18.33 -1.99 9.42
N GLY A 406 19.57 -2.32 9.03
CA GLY A 406 20.76 -2.13 9.84
C GLY A 406 20.98 -0.66 10.22
N PHE A 407 20.79 0.25 9.27
CA PHE A 407 20.81 1.70 9.52
C PHE A 407 19.74 2.12 10.53
N GLY A 408 18.53 1.56 10.45
CA GLY A 408 17.48 1.80 11.44
C GLY A 408 17.90 1.40 12.84
N PHE A 409 18.50 0.22 13.02
CA PHE A 409 19.01 -0.22 14.31
C PHE A 409 20.17 0.65 14.81
N ALA A 410 21.07 1.07 13.93
CA ALA A 410 22.16 1.98 14.28
C ALA A 410 21.62 3.34 14.77
N LEU A 411 20.65 3.91 14.05
CA LEU A 411 19.96 5.14 14.48
C LEU A 411 19.27 4.96 15.83
N ARG A 412 18.52 3.87 16.00
CA ARG A 412 17.83 3.56 17.27
C ARG A 412 18.82 3.48 18.44
N PHE A 413 19.96 2.83 18.23
CA PHE A 413 21.02 2.72 19.24
C PHE A 413 21.61 4.09 19.61
N VAL A 414 21.91 4.92 18.60
CA VAL A 414 22.40 6.29 18.83
C VAL A 414 21.38 7.12 19.62
N PHE A 415 20.09 7.03 19.28
CA PHE A 415 19.04 7.79 19.96
C PHE A 415 18.85 7.36 21.42
N HIS A 416 18.80 6.05 21.72
CA HIS A 416 18.73 5.59 23.12
C HIS A 416 19.92 6.13 23.93
N LYS A 417 21.13 6.16 23.36
CA LYS A 417 22.32 6.69 24.05
C LYS A 417 22.27 8.20 24.31
N VAL A 418 21.54 8.95 23.50
CA VAL A 418 21.41 10.42 23.59
C VAL A 418 20.23 10.84 24.48
N TYR A 419 19.11 10.11 24.44
CA TYR A 419 17.85 10.50 25.05
C TYR A 419 17.46 9.71 26.31
N ASP A 420 18.03 8.53 26.57
CA ASP A 420 17.80 7.76 27.81
C ASP A 420 18.89 8.01 28.88
N LYS A 421 19.55 9.18 28.80
CA LYS A 421 20.28 9.77 29.93
C LYS A 421 19.34 10.71 30.67
#